data_AF-A0AAV4T9K6-F1
#
_entry.id   AF-A0AAV4T9K6-F1
#
_cell.length_a   1.000
_cell.length_b   1.000
_cell.length_c   1.000
_cell.angle_alpha   90.00
_cell.angle_beta   90.00
_cell.angle_gamma   90.00
#
_symmetry.space_group_name_H-M   'P 1'
#
loop_
_entity.id
_entity.type
_entity.pdbx_description
1 polymer ?
#
loop_
_entity_poly.entity_id
_entity_poly.type
_entity_poly.pdbx_seq_one_letter_code
_entity_poly.pdbx_strand_id
1 'polypeptide(L)'
;MAKSNIIKEEELLHSYSIIKTIVEQIDKEVCFPVFAVILLHSNYMCYFLYAVLDSDKFPGRFQRLLILNACFGAFSSFIAVTSSAAMIAETVVELFSSLSIISANHGNASLLQNLSVISQQGIALTVWRIIPITRSFIFGVIGMLLTYTVMLYGLNPDKKNC
;
A
#
# COMPACT_ATOMS: atom_id res chain seq x y z
N MET A 1 -32.51 3.92 -29.97
CA MET A 1 -32.07 3.71 -28.58
C MET A 1 -30.65 3.13 -28.47
N ALA A 2 -30.22 2.16 -29.29
CA ALA A 2 -28.88 1.56 -29.22
C ALA A 2 -27.68 2.54 -29.35
N LYS A 3 -27.80 3.58 -30.20
CA LYS A 3 -26.72 4.56 -30.45
C LYS A 3 -26.33 5.38 -29.21
N SER A 4 -27.26 5.60 -28.28
CA SER A 4 -27.02 6.38 -27.06
C SER A 4 -26.25 5.59 -25.99
N ASN A 5 -26.35 4.26 -25.99
CA ASN A 5 -25.65 3.42 -25.02
C ASN A 5 -24.20 3.18 -25.44
N ILE A 6 -23.93 3.10 -26.74
CA ILE A 6 -22.57 2.95 -27.29
C ILE A 6 -21.69 4.16 -26.97
N ILE A 7 -22.25 5.38 -27.07
CA ILE A 7 -21.52 6.63 -26.77
C ILE A 7 -21.13 6.70 -25.29
N LYS A 8 -22.01 6.28 -24.37
CA LYS A 8 -21.70 6.24 -22.93
C LYS A 8 -20.63 5.19 -22.58
N GLU A 9 -20.57 4.10 -23.34
CA GLU A 9 -19.61 3.02 -23.14
C GLU A 9 -18.20 3.41 -23.56
N GLU A 10 -18.05 4.06 -24.72
CA GLU A 10 -16.77 4.63 -25.17
C GLU A 10 -16.26 5.70 -24.21
N GLU A 11 -17.15 6.53 -23.67
CA GLU A 11 -16.81 7.59 -22.72
C GLU A 11 -16.31 7.02 -21.37
N LEU A 12 -16.90 5.91 -20.91
CA LEU A 12 -16.46 5.18 -19.71
C LEU A 12 -15.10 4.50 -19.92
N LEU A 13 -14.89 3.82 -21.05
CA LEU A 13 -13.61 3.20 -21.40
C LEU A 13 -12.50 4.23 -21.55
N HIS A 14 -12.81 5.38 -22.16
CA HIS A 14 -11.88 6.50 -22.29
C HIS A 14 -11.50 7.08 -20.93
N SER A 15 -12.49 7.32 -20.06
CA SER A 15 -12.26 7.79 -18.69
C SER A 15 -11.40 6.81 -17.89
N TYR A 16 -11.66 5.51 -18.01
CA TYR A 16 -10.85 4.47 -17.41
C TYR A 16 -9.40 4.49 -17.92
N SER A 17 -9.20 4.61 -19.23
CA SER A 17 -7.85 4.67 -19.83
C SER A 17 -7.05 5.85 -19.29
N ILE A 18 -7.70 7.00 -19.10
CA ILE A 18 -7.09 8.18 -18.47
C ILE A 18 -6.68 7.86 -17.03
N ILE A 19 -7.60 7.32 -16.21
CA ILE A 19 -7.31 6.97 -14.81
C ILE A 19 -6.15 5.97 -14.73
N LYS A 20 -6.15 4.94 -15.57
CA LYS A 20 -5.06 3.96 -15.65
C LYS A 20 -3.72 4.63 -15.92
N THR A 21 -3.67 5.49 -16.93
CA THR A 21 -2.44 6.21 -17.31
C THR A 21 -1.94 7.08 -16.16
N ILE A 22 -2.84 7.78 -15.46
CA ILE A 22 -2.50 8.59 -14.29
C ILE A 22 -1.92 7.71 -13.17
N VAL A 23 -2.56 6.57 -12.85
CA VAL A 23 -2.07 5.70 -11.79
C VAL A 23 -0.73 5.06 -12.15
N GLU A 24 -0.52 4.67 -13.40
CA GLU A 24 0.78 4.15 -13.87
C GLU A 24 1.90 5.21 -13.80
N GLN A 25 1.57 6.47 -14.08
CA GLN A 25 2.50 7.59 -13.91
C GLN A 25 2.83 7.83 -12.43
N ILE A 26 1.81 7.86 -11.57
CA ILE A 26 2.00 7.97 -10.12
C ILE A 26 2.83 6.80 -9.59
N ASP A 27 2.53 5.56 -10.00
CA ASP A 27 3.29 4.38 -9.59
C ASP A 27 4.76 4.49 -10.00
N LYS A 28 5.04 4.96 -11.22
CA LYS A 28 6.42 5.16 -11.68
C LYS A 28 7.20 6.13 -10.79
N GLU A 29 6.56 7.17 -10.27
CA GLU A 29 7.21 8.15 -9.39
C GLU A 29 7.26 7.69 -7.94
N VAL A 30 6.24 6.96 -7.47
CA VAL A 30 6.01 6.67 -6.05
C VAL A 30 6.50 5.28 -5.64
N CYS A 31 6.68 4.33 -6.56
CA CYS A 31 7.04 2.95 -6.23
C CYS A 31 8.38 2.81 -5.49
N PHE A 32 9.38 3.62 -5.84
CA PHE A 32 10.68 3.65 -5.16
C PHE A 32 10.62 4.44 -3.83
N PRO A 33 10.02 5.64 -3.76
CA PRO A 33 9.77 6.32 -2.48
C PRO A 33 9.01 5.46 -1.46
N VAL A 34 7.99 4.70 -1.86
CA VAL A 34 7.26 3.80 -0.96
C VAL A 34 8.19 2.73 -0.41
N PHE A 35 9.05 2.15 -1.24
CA PHE A 35 10.09 1.23 -0.78
C PHE A 35 11.04 1.87 0.23
N ALA A 36 11.50 3.11 -0.03
CA ALA A 36 12.35 3.84 0.90
C ALA A 36 11.63 4.13 2.23
N VAL A 37 10.35 4.47 2.21
CA VAL A 37 9.52 4.65 3.41
C VAL A 37 9.39 3.35 4.20
N ILE A 38 9.23 2.20 3.54
CA ILE A 38 9.18 0.89 4.21
C ILE A 38 10.52 0.58 4.89
N LEU A 39 11.65 0.82 4.21
CA LEU A 39 12.98 0.64 4.82
C LEU A 39 13.19 1.59 6.00
N LEU A 40 12.78 2.85 5.87
CA LEU A 40 12.89 3.84 6.93
C LEU A 40 12.02 3.46 8.14
N HIS A 41 10.79 3.02 7.89
CA HIS A 41 9.87 2.52 8.91
C HIS A 41 10.45 1.31 9.64
N SER A 42 11.12 0.40 8.93
CA SER A 42 11.83 -0.74 9.51
C SER A 42 12.89 -0.29 10.52
N ASN A 43 13.70 0.72 10.16
CA ASN A 43 14.70 1.28 11.05
C ASN A 43 14.06 1.93 12.30
N TYR A 44 12.98 2.69 12.14
CA TYR A 44 12.27 3.29 13.27
C TYR A 44 11.64 2.25 14.20
N MET A 45 11.12 1.15 13.68
CA MET A 45 10.62 0.04 14.51
C MET A 45 11.72 -0.59 15.37
N CYS A 46 12.93 -0.72 14.85
CA CYS A 46 14.10 -1.13 15.64
C CYS A 46 14.36 -0.15 16.79
N TYR A 47 14.48 1.15 16.51
CA TYR A 47 14.70 2.15 17.54
C TYR A 47 13.57 2.22 18.56
N PHE A 48 12.32 2.04 18.14
CA PHE A 48 11.17 1.98 19.02
C PHE A 48 11.29 0.82 20.01
N LEU A 49 11.59 -0.39 19.53
CA LEU A 49 11.74 -1.57 20.40
C LEU A 49 12.93 -1.43 21.36
N TYR A 50 14.05 -0.85 20.92
CA TYR A 50 15.16 -0.53 21.82
C TYR A 50 14.77 0.52 22.88
N ALA A 51 14.06 1.58 22.50
CA ALA A 51 13.63 2.63 23.44
C ALA A 51 12.55 2.17 24.45
N VAL A 52 11.79 1.13 24.09
CA VAL A 52 10.78 0.52 24.97
C VAL A 52 11.41 -0.54 25.87
N LEU A 53 12.21 -1.45 25.32
CA LEU A 53 12.70 -2.64 26.02
C LEU A 53 14.04 -2.43 26.75
N ASP A 54 14.81 -1.40 26.40
CA ASP A 54 16.11 -1.11 26.97
C ASP A 54 16.17 0.36 27.38
N SER A 55 15.30 0.73 28.34
CA SER A 55 15.13 2.11 28.78
C SER A 55 16.40 2.73 29.36
N ASP A 56 17.34 1.90 29.80
CA ASP A 56 18.56 2.31 30.48
C ASP A 56 19.66 2.73 29.50
N LYS A 57 19.53 2.37 28.22
CA LYS A 57 20.44 2.82 27.14
C LYS A 57 20.18 4.26 26.69
N PHE A 58 19.07 4.87 27.10
CA PHE A 58 18.72 6.25 26.74
C PHE A 58 18.77 7.16 27.98
N PRO A 59 19.88 7.87 28.21
CA PRO A 59 20.13 8.60 29.45
C PRO A 59 19.18 9.80 29.68
N GLY A 60 18.47 10.27 28.64
CA GLY A 60 17.59 11.43 28.70
C GLY A 60 16.11 11.14 28.41
N ARG A 61 15.21 11.51 29.34
CA ARG A 61 13.75 11.44 29.13
C ARG A 61 13.29 12.19 27.87
N PHE A 62 13.90 13.34 27.60
CA PHE A 62 13.62 14.14 26.41
C PHE A 62 14.04 13.43 25.12
N GLN A 63 15.21 12.81 25.11
CA GLN A 63 15.70 12.04 23.96
C GLN A 63 14.81 10.82 23.68
N ARG A 64 14.36 10.14 24.73
CA ARG A 64 13.39 9.03 24.61
C ARG A 64 12.06 9.48 24.00
N LEU A 65 11.52 10.62 24.47
CA LEU A 65 10.28 11.19 23.92
C LEU A 65 10.43 11.59 22.44
N LEU A 66 11.58 12.19 22.07
CA LEU A 66 11.86 12.53 20.67
C LEU A 66 11.89 11.30 19.77
N ILE A 67 12.55 10.22 20.21
CA ILE A 67 12.61 8.96 19.46
C ILE A 67 11.21 8.36 19.31
N LEU A 68 10.43 8.28 20.40
CA LEU A 68 9.07 7.75 20.36
C LEU A 68 8.16 8.57 19.42
N ASN A 69 8.26 9.91 19.47
CA ASN A 69 7.53 10.79 18.56
C ASN A 69 7.92 10.57 17.10
N ALA A 70 9.22 10.45 16.80
CA ALA A 70 9.70 10.15 15.45
C ALA A 70 9.20 8.78 14.95
N CYS A 71 9.22 7.76 15.82
CA CYS A 71 8.70 6.43 15.50
C CYS A 71 7.19 6.48 15.20
N PHE A 72 6.41 7.20 16.00
CA PHE A 72 4.98 7.36 15.79
C PHE A 72 4.67 8.11 14.48
N GLY A 73 5.45 9.14 14.16
CA GLY A 73 5.36 9.86 12.90
C GLY A 73 5.66 8.97 11.69
N ALA A 74 6.73 8.18 11.76
CA ALA A 74 7.09 7.22 10.72
C ALA A 74 6.02 6.11 10.55
N PHE A 75 5.43 5.65 11.65
CA PHE A 75 4.35 4.67 11.63
C PHE A 75 3.08 5.23 10.98
N SER A 76 2.70 6.45 11.36
CA SER A 76 1.55 7.15 10.79
C SER A 76 1.71 7.43 9.30
N SER A 77 2.91 7.85 8.87
CA SER A 77 3.24 8.07 7.46
C SER A 77 3.17 6.77 6.65
N PHE A 78 3.74 5.68 7.16
CA PHE A 78 3.66 4.36 6.53
C PHE A 78 2.20 3.91 6.35
N ILE A 79 1.37 4.03 7.39
CA ILE A 79 -0.05 3.69 7.30
C ILE A 79 -0.76 4.57 6.28
N ALA A 80 -0.57 5.90 6.31
CA ALA A 80 -1.25 6.83 5.42
C ALA A 80 -0.93 6.55 3.94
N VAL A 81 0.34 6.30 3.63
CA VAL A 81 0.77 6.00 2.25
C VAL A 81 0.21 4.65 1.80
N THR A 82 0.37 3.61 2.62
CA THR A 82 -0.06 2.26 2.23
C THR A 82 -1.57 2.08 2.22
N SER A 83 -2.30 2.77 3.10
CA SER A 83 -3.77 2.78 3.09
C SER A 83 -4.31 3.51 1.86
N SER A 84 -3.74 4.66 1.52
CA SER A 84 -4.15 5.41 0.32
C SER A 84 -3.92 4.58 -0.95
N ALA A 85 -2.78 3.90 -1.03
CA ALA A 85 -2.46 3.00 -2.13
C ALA A 85 -3.41 1.79 -2.20
N ALA A 86 -3.73 1.19 -1.04
CA ALA A 86 -4.69 0.09 -0.97
C ALA A 86 -6.11 0.53 -1.37
N MET A 87 -6.54 1.73 -0.98
CA MET A 87 -7.84 2.29 -1.37
C MET A 87 -7.94 2.47 -2.89
N ILE A 88 -6.87 2.92 -3.56
CA ILE A 88 -6.85 3.01 -5.03
C ILE A 88 -7.11 1.64 -5.66
N ALA A 89 -6.43 0.59 -5.18
CA ALA A 89 -6.63 -0.77 -5.68
C ALA A 89 -8.06 -1.27 -5.44
N GLU A 90 -8.63 -0.98 -4.27
CA GLU A 90 -10.00 -1.38 -3.92
C GLU A 90 -11.07 -0.64 -4.75
N THR A 91 -10.94 0.67 -4.91
CA THR A 91 -11.86 1.47 -5.72
C THR A 91 -11.86 1.01 -7.18
N VAL A 92 -10.71 0.60 -7.70
CA VAL A 92 -10.61 0.02 -9.05
C VAL A 92 -11.37 -1.31 -9.12
N VAL A 93 -11.17 -2.20 -8.16
CA VAL A 93 -11.90 -3.49 -8.12
C VAL A 93 -13.41 -3.26 -8.02
N GLU A 94 -13.85 -2.31 -7.21
CA GLU A 94 -15.26 -1.95 -7.06
C GLU A 94 -15.85 -1.38 -8.35
N LEU A 95 -15.12 -0.50 -9.04
CA LEU A 95 -15.48 0.02 -10.37
C LEU A 95 -15.69 -1.12 -11.37
N PHE A 96 -14.75 -2.07 -11.44
CA PHE A 96 -14.88 -3.24 -12.32
C PHE A 96 -16.10 -4.09 -11.97
N SER A 97 -16.35 -4.31 -10.68
CA SER A 97 -17.52 -5.08 -10.25
C SER A 97 -18.82 -4.42 -10.70
N SER A 98 -18.94 -3.10 -10.54
CA SER A 98 -20.12 -2.33 -10.95
C SER A 98 -20.29 -2.32 -12.47
N LEU A 99 -19.20 -2.11 -13.22
CA LEU A 99 -19.19 -2.17 -14.68
C LEU A 99 -19.58 -3.55 -15.22
N SER A 100 -19.13 -4.63 -14.57
CA SER A 100 -19.48 -6.01 -14.95
C SER A 100 -20.97 -6.30 -14.77
N ILE A 101 -21.57 -5.81 -13.68
CA ILE A 101 -23.02 -5.96 -13.40
C ILE A 101 -23.84 -5.19 -14.43
N ILE A 102 -23.44 -3.95 -14.75
CA ILE A 102 -24.11 -3.12 -15.77
C ILE A 102 -24.03 -3.78 -17.15
N SER A 103 -22.86 -4.30 -17.52
CA SER A 103 -22.64 -5.01 -18.79
C SER A 103 -23.49 -6.28 -18.89
N ALA A 104 -23.56 -7.08 -17.82
CA ALA A 104 -24.37 -8.29 -17.77
C ALA A 104 -25.87 -7.98 -17.91
N ASN A 105 -26.36 -6.92 -17.25
CA ASN A 105 -27.76 -6.50 -17.33
C ASN A 105 -28.16 -5.95 -18.72
N HIS A 106 -27.21 -5.37 -19.46
CA HIS A 106 -27.44 -4.87 -20.82
C HIS A 106 -27.14 -5.91 -21.93
N GLY A 107 -26.70 -7.11 -21.59
CA GLY A 107 -26.39 -8.17 -22.56
C GLY A 107 -25.20 -7.85 -23.48
N ASN A 108 -24.31 -6.94 -23.07
CA ASN A 108 -23.23 -6.44 -23.93
C ASN A 108 -21.95 -7.29 -23.76
N ALA A 109 -21.87 -8.39 -24.52
CA ALA A 109 -20.78 -9.37 -24.41
C ALA A 109 -19.38 -8.79 -24.75
N SER A 110 -19.30 -7.83 -25.67
CA SER A 110 -18.05 -7.15 -26.02
C SER A 110 -17.50 -6.30 -24.87
N LEU A 111 -18.37 -5.61 -24.15
CA LEU A 111 -18.03 -4.81 -22.97
C LEU A 111 -17.50 -5.72 -21.86
N LEU A 112 -18.17 -6.86 -21.65
CA LEU A 112 -17.80 -7.86 -20.65
C LEU A 112 -16.42 -8.48 -20.95
N GLN A 113 -16.12 -8.73 -22.23
CA GLN A 113 -14.82 -9.21 -22.69
C GLN A 113 -13.73 -8.14 -22.54
N ASN A 114 -14.01 -6.89 -22.90
CA ASN A 114 -13.05 -5.79 -22.72
C ASN A 114 -12.79 -5.54 -21.23
N LEU A 115 -13.81 -5.53 -20.38
CA LEU A 115 -13.64 -5.39 -18.93
C LEU A 115 -12.82 -6.53 -18.33
N SER A 116 -12.96 -7.77 -18.82
CA SER A 116 -12.18 -8.88 -18.26
C SER A 116 -10.68 -8.76 -18.60
N VAL A 117 -10.36 -8.36 -19.83
CA VAL A 117 -8.97 -8.09 -20.26
C VAL A 117 -8.37 -6.94 -19.46
N ILE A 118 -9.14 -5.88 -19.25
CA ILE A 118 -8.68 -4.70 -18.52
C ILE A 118 -8.58 -4.98 -17.00
N SER A 119 -9.52 -5.75 -16.44
CA SER A 119 -9.48 -6.22 -15.05
C SER A 119 -8.22 -7.03 -14.76
N GLN A 120 -7.78 -7.87 -15.70
CA GLN A 120 -6.55 -8.64 -15.58
C GLN A 120 -5.29 -7.78 -15.57
N GLN A 121 -5.33 -6.56 -16.14
CA GLN A 121 -4.21 -5.63 -16.14
C GLN A 121 -4.12 -4.77 -14.87
N GLY A 122 -5.03 -4.96 -13.90
CA GLY A 122 -4.95 -4.50 -12.50
C GLY A 122 -4.30 -3.13 -12.26
N ILE A 123 -5.11 -2.10 -12.01
CA ILE A 123 -4.57 -0.83 -11.51
C ILE A 123 -4.28 -0.97 -10.01
N ALA A 124 -3.01 -1.09 -9.66
CA ALA A 124 -2.54 -1.05 -8.28
C ALA A 124 -1.23 -0.29 -8.20
N LEU A 125 -1.06 0.50 -7.14
CA LEU A 125 0.25 1.02 -6.78
C LEU A 125 1.11 -0.13 -6.24
N THR A 126 2.40 -0.05 -6.52
CA THR A 126 3.36 -1.12 -6.24
C THR A 126 4.50 -0.62 -5.38
N VAL A 127 5.07 -1.54 -4.61
CA VAL A 127 6.38 -1.36 -3.98
C VAL A 127 7.42 -1.88 -4.95
N TRP A 128 8.28 -0.98 -5.43
CA TRP A 128 9.33 -1.28 -6.41
C TRP A 128 8.81 -2.01 -7.67
N ARG A 129 7.54 -1.91 -8.08
CA ARG A 129 6.97 -2.71 -9.20
C ARG A 129 7.01 -4.22 -9.01
N ILE A 130 7.29 -4.71 -7.80
CA ILE A 130 7.34 -6.14 -7.50
C ILE A 130 6.06 -6.57 -6.78
N ILE A 131 5.64 -5.79 -5.77
CA ILE A 131 4.56 -6.18 -4.87
C ILE A 131 3.44 -5.14 -4.93
N PRO A 132 2.20 -5.50 -5.29
CA PRO A 132 1.07 -4.57 -5.23
C PRO A 132 0.72 -4.23 -3.77
N ILE A 133 0.37 -2.97 -3.52
CA ILE A 133 -0.02 -2.48 -2.21
C ILE A 133 -1.52 -2.75 -2.01
N THR A 134 -1.82 -3.77 -1.22
CA THR A 134 -3.18 -4.14 -0.80
C THR A 134 -3.34 -3.98 0.71
N ARG A 135 -4.54 -4.11 1.27
CA ARG A 135 -4.69 -4.12 2.74
C ARG A 135 -3.89 -5.24 3.41
N SER A 136 -3.82 -6.42 2.78
CA SER A 136 -3.04 -7.55 3.31
C SER A 136 -1.54 -7.26 3.31
N PHE A 137 -1.04 -6.45 2.36
CA PHE A 137 0.34 -6.00 2.35
C PHE A 137 0.70 -5.23 3.63
N ILE A 138 -0.19 -4.35 4.12
CA ILE A 138 0.03 -3.54 5.33
C ILE A 138 0.25 -4.44 6.54
N PHE A 139 -0.66 -5.39 6.77
CA PHE A 139 -0.55 -6.35 7.87
C PHE A 139 0.68 -7.24 7.74
N GLY A 140 1.02 -7.66 6.51
CA GLY A 140 2.20 -8.45 6.22
C GLY A 140 3.49 -7.72 6.57
N VAL A 141 3.64 -6.45 6.16
CA VAL A 141 4.83 -5.64 6.48
C VAL A 141 4.94 -5.38 7.98
N ILE A 142 3.86 -4.96 8.64
CA ILE A 142 3.87 -4.71 10.10
C ILE A 142 4.26 -5.98 10.86
N GLY A 143 3.66 -7.12 10.52
CA GLY A 143 3.95 -8.41 11.14
C GLY A 143 5.41 -8.84 10.91
N MET A 144 5.88 -8.76 9.66
CA MET A 144 7.26 -9.07 9.30
C MET A 144 8.26 -8.24 10.10
N LEU A 145 8.05 -6.92 10.18
CA LEU A 145 8.92 -6.01 10.90
C LEU A 145 8.91 -6.28 12.40
N LEU A 146 7.76 -6.53 12.99
CA LEU A 146 7.66 -6.90 14.39
C LEU A 146 8.44 -8.19 14.68
N THR A 147 8.24 -9.24 13.88
CA THR A 147 8.94 -10.52 14.03
C THR A 147 10.45 -10.36 13.93
N TYR A 148 10.94 -9.71 12.87
CA TYR A 148 12.39 -9.53 12.70
C TYR A 148 13.00 -8.66 13.80
N THR A 149 12.31 -7.60 14.22
CA THR A 149 12.85 -6.71 15.25
C THR A 149 12.92 -7.42 16.60
N VAL A 150 11.89 -8.19 16.97
CA VAL A 150 11.90 -9.00 18.20
C VAL A 150 12.98 -10.09 18.13
N MET A 151 13.14 -10.76 16.98
CA MET A 151 14.17 -11.78 16.78
C MET A 151 15.58 -11.18 16.92
N LEU A 152 15.86 -10.06 16.25
CA LEU A 152 17.15 -9.36 16.34
C LEU A 152 17.44 -8.88 17.76
N TYR A 153 16.43 -8.35 18.44
CA TYR A 153 16.55 -7.96 19.84
C TYR A 153 16.85 -9.17 20.75
N GLY A 154 16.20 -10.31 20.51
CA GLY A 154 16.45 -11.55 21.26
C GLY A 154 17.82 -12.17 21.00
N LEU A 155 18.41 -11.93 19.83
CA LEU A 155 19.77 -12.37 19.47
C LEU A 155 20.87 -11.43 19.98
N ASN A 156 20.52 -10.27 20.54
CA ASN A 156 21.50 -9.28 20.98
C ASN A 156 22.40 -9.85 22.11
N PRO A 157 23.71 -10.03 21.88
CA PRO A 157 24.61 -10.68 22.83
C PRO A 157 24.80 -9.91 24.15
N ASP A 158 24.53 -8.60 24.18
CA ASP A 158 24.58 -7.78 25.40
C ASP A 158 23.63 -8.27 26.50
N LYS A 159 22.58 -9.04 26.16
CA LYS A 159 21.68 -9.63 27.15
C LYS A 159 22.21 -10.88 27.84
N LYS A 160 23.28 -11.51 27.34
CA LYS A 160 23.83 -12.73 27.94
C LYS A 160 24.81 -12.47 29.10
N ASN A 161 25.14 -11.20 29.37
CA ASN A 161 26.13 -10.81 30.37
C ASN A 161 25.54 -10.14 31.63
N CYS A 162 24.21 -10.22 31.83
CA CYS A 162 23.55 -9.86 33.09
C CYS A 162 22.94 -11.11 33.73
#